data_AF-A0A8S3JAG1-F1
#
_entry.id   AF-A0A8S3JAG1-F1
#
_cell.length_a   1.000
_cell.length_b   1.000
_cell.length_c   1.000
_cell.angle_alpha   90.00
_cell.angle_beta   90.00
_cell.angle_gamma   90.00
#
_symmetry.space_group_name_H-M   'P 1'
#
loop_
_entity.id
_entity.type
_entity.pdbx_description
1 polymer ?
#
loop_
_entity_poly.entity_id
_entity_poly.type
_entity_poly.pdbx_seq_one_letter_code
_entity_poly.pdbx_strand_id
1 'polypeptide(L)'
;KTYREKNFINITTIQKKDNHLNATSCRTLKARSDEYTKACTRSFGLIAIVTNCRIITSFSELYRLETLKEIINLFAVTIRVAGKLAPTVVYDDGCHLVKYVKNHIGRDLAKTSAMELLASTPISVDRSHFRNHVGDFSRQNMNPDKNPC
;
A
#
# COMPACT_ATOMS: atom_id res chain seq x y z
N LYS A 1 23.01 -0.31 18.35
CA LYS A 1 22.67 0.78 17.40
C LYS A 1 21.16 1.03 17.50
N THR A 2 20.78 2.08 18.20
CA THR A 2 19.39 2.55 18.35
C THR A 2 18.86 2.94 16.97
N TYR A 3 17.88 2.20 16.45
CA TYR A 3 17.09 2.65 15.32
C TYR A 3 16.39 3.93 15.77
N ARG A 4 16.87 5.09 15.31
CA ARG A 4 16.11 6.35 15.43
C ARG A 4 14.71 6.05 14.91
N GLU A 5 13.70 6.33 15.73
CA GLU A 5 12.30 6.44 15.32
C GLU A 5 12.24 7.47 14.19
N LYS A 6 12.48 7.01 12.96
CA LYS A 6 12.19 7.81 11.78
C LYS A 6 10.67 7.87 11.69
N ASN A 7 10.16 9.03 11.30
CA ASN A 7 8.73 9.34 11.15
C ASN A 7 8.09 8.46 10.07
N PHE A 8 7.92 7.18 10.35
CA PHE A 8 7.16 6.29 9.53
C PHE A 8 5.69 6.66 9.66
N ILE A 9 5.00 6.76 8.53
CA ILE A 9 3.57 7.02 8.54
C ILE A 9 2.86 5.73 8.89
N ASN A 10 2.42 5.68 10.14
CA ASN A 10 1.40 4.74 10.56
C ASN A 10 0.06 5.25 10.03
N ILE A 11 -0.76 4.36 9.47
CA ILE A 11 -2.07 4.76 8.91
C ILE A 11 -2.95 5.40 10.00
N THR A 12 -2.74 4.97 11.25
CA THR A 12 -3.39 5.48 12.46
C THR A 12 -2.98 6.90 12.86
N THR A 13 -1.80 7.39 12.47
CA THR A 13 -1.32 8.75 12.82
C THR A 13 -1.74 9.82 11.81
N ILE A 14 -2.29 9.43 10.66
CA ILE A 14 -2.77 10.37 9.64
C ILE A 14 -4.08 11.01 10.12
N GLN A 15 -4.04 12.29 10.48
CA GLN A 15 -5.20 13.04 10.99
C GLN A 15 -6.45 12.86 10.11
N LYS A 16 -7.61 12.71 10.77
CA LYS A 16 -8.95 12.50 10.18
C LYS A 16 -9.53 13.71 9.43
N LYS A 17 -8.71 14.72 9.11
CA LYS A 17 -9.18 16.01 8.56
C LYS A 17 -9.78 15.92 7.16
N ASP A 18 -9.61 14.81 6.45
CA ASP A 18 -10.17 14.63 5.11
C ASP A 18 -11.37 13.68 5.11
N ASN A 19 -12.52 14.23 4.71
CA ASN A 19 -13.68 13.46 4.25
C ASN A 19 -13.23 12.44 3.19
N HIS A 20 -13.61 11.16 3.38
CA HIS A 20 -13.47 10.04 2.44
C HIS A 20 -12.42 10.21 1.34
N LEU A 21 -11.16 9.84 1.63
CA LEU A 21 -10.09 9.85 0.63
C LEU A 21 -10.48 8.93 -0.54
N ASN A 22 -10.36 9.38 -1.79
CA ASN A 22 -10.61 8.50 -2.92
C ASN A 22 -9.49 7.44 -3.02
N ALA A 23 -9.73 6.24 -2.51
CA ALA A 23 -8.79 5.12 -2.54
C ALA A 23 -8.56 4.54 -3.94
N THR A 24 -9.34 4.96 -4.94
CA THR A 24 -9.16 4.56 -6.34
C THR A 24 -8.39 5.60 -7.16
N SER A 25 -7.99 6.72 -6.53
CA SER A 25 -7.25 7.79 -7.22
C SER A 25 -6.08 8.31 -6.41
N CYS A 26 -4.87 8.23 -6.96
CA CYS A 26 -3.67 8.89 -6.43
C CYS A 26 -3.37 10.25 -7.08
N ARG A 27 -4.11 10.63 -8.15
CA ARG A 27 -3.79 11.74 -9.06
C ARG A 27 -2.31 11.70 -9.47
N THR A 28 -2.02 10.89 -10.48
CA THR A 28 -0.71 10.81 -11.15
C THR A 28 -0.69 11.63 -12.43
N LEU A 29 0.50 12.07 -12.86
CA LEU A 29 0.72 12.60 -14.22
C LEU A 29 0.37 11.55 -15.30
N LYS A 30 0.52 10.27 -14.96
CA LYS A 30 -0.04 9.14 -15.70
C LYS A 30 -1.52 8.96 -15.35
N ALA A 31 -2.36 9.94 -15.66
CA ALA A 31 -3.80 9.71 -15.61
C ALA A 31 -4.08 8.57 -16.61
N ARG A 32 -4.79 7.52 -16.15
CA ARG A 32 -5.28 6.44 -17.03
C ARG A 32 -6.27 7.06 -18.02
N SER A 33 -5.79 7.59 -19.15
CA SER A 33 -6.67 7.88 -20.27
C SER A 33 -7.25 6.57 -20.78
N ASP A 34 -8.44 6.62 -21.38
CA ASP A 34 -9.04 5.43 -22.00
C ASP A 34 -8.10 4.85 -23.08
N GLU A 35 -7.30 5.71 -23.73
CA GLU A 35 -6.28 5.32 -24.70
C GLU A 35 -5.13 4.53 -24.05
N TYR A 36 -4.61 5.00 -22.91
CA TYR A 36 -3.58 4.26 -22.16
C TYR A 36 -4.11 2.90 -21.70
N THR A 37 -5.35 2.86 -21.20
CA THR A 37 -5.97 1.63 -20.70
C THR A 37 -6.25 0.62 -21.81
N LYS A 38 -6.62 1.10 -23.01
CA LYS A 38 -6.78 0.26 -24.23
C LYS A 38 -5.46 -0.30 -24.74
N ALA A 39 -4.34 0.43 -24.55
CA ALA A 39 -3.01 -0.02 -24.93
C ALA A 39 -2.41 -1.05 -23.95
N CYS A 40 -2.95 -1.18 -22.73
CA CYS A 40 -2.49 -2.17 -21.77
C CYS A 40 -3.01 -3.57 -22.10
N THR A 41 -2.11 -4.45 -22.55
CA THR A 41 -2.37 -5.90 -22.62
C THR A 41 -2.52 -6.46 -21.20
N ARG A 42 -3.60 -7.23 -20.97
CA ARG A 42 -3.84 -7.91 -19.69
C ARG A 42 -3.06 -9.22 -19.68
N SER A 43 -2.11 -9.35 -18.76
CA SER A 43 -1.31 -10.54 -18.56
C SER A 43 -1.71 -11.27 -17.28
N PHE A 44 -1.59 -12.60 -17.28
CA PHE A 44 -1.49 -13.35 -16.02
C PHE A 44 -0.21 -12.91 -15.31
N GLY A 45 -0.31 -12.64 -14.01
CA GLY A 45 0.78 -12.09 -13.21
C GLY A 45 0.90 -12.81 -11.88
N LEU A 46 1.88 -12.38 -11.09
CA LEU A 46 2.10 -12.87 -9.75
C LEU A 46 2.33 -11.67 -8.83
N ILE A 47 1.61 -11.63 -7.71
CA ILE A 47 1.95 -10.72 -6.61
C ILE A 47 2.71 -11.55 -5.60
N ALA A 48 3.84 -11.04 -5.14
CA ALA A 48 4.62 -11.66 -4.08
C ALA A 48 4.93 -10.65 -2.97
N ILE A 49 4.97 -11.15 -1.74
CA ILE A 49 5.63 -10.48 -0.63
C ILE A 49 7.07 -10.97 -0.60
N VAL A 50 7.99 -10.06 -0.84
CA VAL A 50 9.42 -10.35 -0.95
C VAL A 50 10.16 -9.61 0.16
N THR A 51 10.99 -10.32 0.89
CA THR A 51 11.89 -9.73 1.90
C THR A 51 13.07 -9.03 1.24
N ASN A 52 13.75 -8.15 1.98
CA ASN A 52 15.02 -7.53 1.55
C ASN A 52 16.12 -8.56 1.21
N CYS A 53 16.06 -9.76 1.78
CA CYS A 53 16.96 -10.87 1.49
C CYS A 53 16.58 -11.66 0.22
N ARG A 54 15.63 -11.17 -0.58
CA ARG A 54 15.13 -11.82 -1.81
C ARG A 54 14.40 -13.15 -1.57
N ILE A 55 13.84 -13.34 -0.37
CA ILE A 55 13.01 -14.50 -0.05
C ILE A 55 11.55 -14.12 -0.28
N ILE A 56 10.85 -14.90 -1.10
CA ILE A 56 9.40 -14.81 -1.28
C ILE A 56 8.75 -15.50 -0.08
N THR A 57 7.99 -14.76 0.71
CA THR A 57 7.29 -15.29 1.89
C THR A 57 5.85 -15.67 1.60
N SER A 58 5.25 -15.06 0.58
CA SER A 58 3.88 -15.29 0.17
C SER A 58 3.68 -14.85 -1.27
N PHE A 59 2.79 -15.50 -1.99
CA PHE A 59 2.43 -15.09 -3.34
C PHE A 59 0.98 -15.45 -3.67
N SER A 60 0.41 -14.76 -4.66
CA SER A 60 -0.88 -15.07 -5.27
C SER A 60 -0.80 -14.85 -6.77
N GLU A 61 -1.50 -15.70 -7.51
CA GLU A 61 -1.69 -15.49 -8.95
C GLU A 61 -2.65 -14.31 -9.19
N LEU A 62 -2.34 -13.53 -10.23
CA LEU A 62 -3.18 -12.46 -10.74
C LEU A 62 -3.72 -12.84 -12.11
N TYR A 63 -5.04 -12.97 -12.22
CA TYR A 63 -5.67 -13.35 -13.48
C TYR A 63 -5.99 -12.17 -14.40
N ARG A 64 -5.90 -10.93 -13.92
CA ARG A 64 -6.25 -9.71 -14.71
C ARG A 64 -5.46 -8.47 -14.30
N LEU A 65 -6.02 -7.70 -13.38
CA LEU A 65 -5.49 -6.45 -12.86
C LEU A 65 -5.47 -6.59 -11.36
N GLU A 66 -4.36 -6.19 -10.75
CA GLU A 66 -4.24 -6.08 -9.32
C GLU A 66 -5.34 -5.17 -8.75
N THR A 67 -6.15 -5.75 -7.87
CA THR A 67 -7.13 -5.01 -7.08
C THR A 67 -6.64 -4.82 -5.65
N LEU A 68 -7.03 -3.72 -5.02
CA LEU A 68 -6.76 -3.48 -3.61
C LEU A 68 -7.26 -4.63 -2.71
N LYS A 69 -8.35 -5.29 -3.09
CA LYS A 69 -8.89 -6.44 -2.34
C LYS A 69 -7.94 -7.63 -2.39
N GLU A 70 -7.39 -7.95 -3.55
CA GLU A 70 -6.41 -9.05 -3.70
C GLU A 70 -5.15 -8.76 -2.89
N ILE A 71 -4.67 -7.52 -2.90
CA ILE A 71 -3.50 -7.10 -2.12
C ILE A 71 -3.74 -7.20 -0.61
N ILE A 72 -4.88 -6.68 -0.14
CA ILE A 72 -5.25 -6.77 1.27
C ILE A 72 -5.42 -8.23 1.68
N ASN A 73 -6.01 -9.07 0.83
CA ASN A 73 -6.15 -10.49 1.10
C ASN A 73 -4.78 -11.18 1.21
N LEU A 74 -3.84 -10.87 0.31
CA LEU A 74 -2.47 -11.41 0.37
C LEU A 74 -1.78 -11.01 1.68
N PHE A 75 -1.86 -9.74 2.07
CA PHE A 75 -1.33 -9.29 3.37
C PHE A 75 -2.02 -9.99 4.54
N ALA A 76 -3.34 -10.07 4.54
CA ALA A 76 -4.10 -10.67 5.63
C ALA A 76 -3.79 -12.16 5.80
N VAL A 77 -3.70 -12.92 4.69
CA VAL A 77 -3.30 -14.33 4.71
C VAL A 77 -1.87 -14.46 5.24
N THR A 78 -0.95 -13.62 4.75
CA THR A 78 0.45 -13.65 5.20
C THR A 78 0.57 -13.36 6.68
N ILE A 79 -0.17 -12.38 7.21
CA ILE A 79 -0.19 -12.06 8.64
C ILE A 79 -0.77 -13.22 9.44
N ARG A 80 -1.86 -13.84 8.99
CA ARG A 80 -2.48 -14.97 9.69
C ARG A 80 -1.55 -16.18 9.79
N VAL A 81 -0.77 -16.44 8.74
CA VAL A 81 0.17 -17.57 8.70
C VAL A 81 1.45 -17.26 9.46
N ALA A 82 2.05 -16.09 9.24
CA ALA A 82 3.35 -15.73 9.81
C ALA A 82 3.28 -15.07 11.20
N GLY A 83 2.10 -14.58 11.60
CA GLY A 83 1.88 -13.81 12.82
C GLY A 83 2.52 -12.41 12.84
N LYS A 84 3.21 -12.01 11.76
CA LYS A 84 3.94 -10.73 11.67
C LYS A 84 4.11 -10.25 10.22
N LEU A 85 4.32 -8.94 10.07
CA LEU A 85 4.84 -8.32 8.85
C LEU A 85 6.27 -7.84 9.05
N ALA A 86 6.93 -7.49 7.95
CA ALA A 86 8.14 -6.71 8.00
C ALA A 86 7.89 -5.36 8.71
N PRO A 87 8.89 -4.77 9.38
CA PRO A 87 8.75 -3.47 10.05
C PRO A 87 8.32 -2.33 9.11
N THR A 88 8.53 -2.49 7.81
CA THR A 88 8.08 -1.54 6.78
C THR A 88 7.74 -2.31 5.52
N VAL A 89 6.63 -1.94 4.88
CA VAL A 89 6.20 -2.46 3.59
C VAL A 89 6.46 -1.39 2.53
N VAL A 90 7.09 -1.80 1.42
CA VAL A 90 7.27 -0.96 0.24
C VAL A 90 6.39 -1.52 -0.86
N TYR A 91 5.49 -0.70 -1.38
CA TYR A 91 4.52 -1.09 -2.40
C TYR A 91 4.28 0.11 -3.31
N ASP A 92 4.38 -0.09 -4.62
CA ASP A 92 4.31 0.98 -5.61
C ASP A 92 2.95 1.71 -5.55
N ASP A 93 1.85 0.97 -5.44
CA ASP A 93 0.51 1.54 -5.23
C ASP A 93 0.14 1.73 -3.75
N GLY A 94 1.15 1.83 -2.87
CA GLY A 94 0.97 1.97 -1.42
C GLY A 94 0.07 3.13 -1.01
N CYS A 95 0.01 4.20 -1.79
CA CYS A 95 -0.86 5.34 -1.50
C CYS A 95 -2.35 5.00 -1.59
N HIS A 96 -2.75 4.08 -2.48
CA HIS A 96 -4.12 3.60 -2.59
C HIS A 96 -4.46 2.66 -1.43
N LEU A 97 -3.52 1.78 -1.07
CA LEU A 97 -3.65 0.87 0.07
C LEU A 97 -3.85 1.65 1.38
N VAL A 98 -3.02 2.67 1.63
CA VAL A 98 -3.14 3.53 2.82
C VAL A 98 -4.50 4.24 2.87
N LYS A 99 -4.95 4.82 1.75
CA LYS A 99 -6.29 5.46 1.68
C LYS A 99 -7.41 4.46 1.93
N TYR A 100 -7.32 3.28 1.33
CA TYR A 100 -8.32 2.23 1.50
C TYR A 100 -8.42 1.80 2.95
N VAL A 101 -7.29 1.46 3.57
CA VAL A 101 -7.24 1.03 4.96
C VAL A 101 -7.74 2.16 5.85
N LYS A 102 -7.31 3.41 5.66
CA LYS A 102 -7.80 4.58 6.42
C LYS A 102 -9.33 4.76 6.35
N ASN A 103 -9.93 4.58 5.18
CA ASN A 103 -11.38 4.69 5.01
C ASN A 103 -12.17 3.58 5.70
N HIS A 104 -11.53 2.44 5.98
CA HIS A 104 -12.18 1.24 6.53
C HIS A 104 -11.71 0.91 7.96
N ILE A 105 -10.67 1.58 8.48
CA ILE A 105 -10.28 1.55 9.89
C ILE A 105 -11.47 2.04 10.73
N GLY A 106 -11.88 1.24 11.71
CA GLY A 106 -13.02 1.53 12.59
C GLY A 106 -14.40 1.16 12.02
N ARG A 107 -14.49 0.63 10.79
CA ARG A 107 -15.69 -0.05 10.26
C ARG A 107 -15.51 -1.58 10.40
N ASP A 108 -16.49 -2.37 9.96
CA ASP A 108 -16.47 -3.84 10.10
C ASP A 108 -15.20 -4.55 9.60
N LEU A 109 -14.45 -3.93 8.67
CA LEU A 109 -13.16 -4.40 8.18
C LEU A 109 -12.02 -4.38 9.23
N ALA A 110 -12.12 -3.56 10.28
CA ALA A 110 -11.08 -3.39 11.29
C ALA A 110 -11.11 -4.42 12.44
N LYS A 111 -12.02 -5.41 12.41
CA LYS A 111 -12.24 -6.35 13.51
C LYS A 111 -11.26 -7.53 13.55
N THR A 112 -10.27 -7.58 12.66
CA THR A 112 -9.31 -8.69 12.62
C THR A 112 -7.91 -8.21 13.00
N SER A 113 -7.19 -9.03 13.78
CA SER A 113 -5.79 -8.77 14.16
C SER A 113 -4.88 -8.54 12.95
N ALA A 114 -5.17 -9.19 11.83
CA ALA A 114 -4.44 -8.98 10.58
C ALA A 114 -4.60 -7.56 10.03
N MET A 115 -5.82 -7.01 10.08
CA MET A 115 -6.07 -5.65 9.62
C MET A 115 -5.53 -4.60 10.59
N GLU A 116 -5.56 -4.86 11.89
CA GLU A 116 -4.92 -4.01 12.89
C GLU A 116 -3.40 -3.95 12.70
N LEU A 117 -2.78 -5.11 12.44
CA LEU A 117 -1.35 -5.18 12.16
C LEU A 117 -1.01 -4.44 10.85
N LEU A 118 -1.80 -4.64 9.78
CA LEU A 118 -1.61 -3.91 8.53
C LEU A 118 -1.79 -2.39 8.71
N ALA A 119 -2.77 -1.97 9.50
CA ALA A 119 -3.04 -0.55 9.79
C ALA A 119 -1.92 0.13 10.61
N SER A 120 -1.26 -0.63 11.47
CA SER A 120 -0.13 -0.18 12.29
C SER A 120 1.22 -0.34 11.60
N THR A 121 1.28 -1.07 10.49
CA THR A 121 2.52 -1.26 9.72
C THR A 121 2.83 -0.02 8.87
N PRO A 122 4.05 0.53 8.95
CA PRO A 122 4.51 1.54 8.01
C PRO A 122 4.45 1.09 6.56
N ILE A 123 3.80 1.89 5.70
CA ILE A 123 3.75 1.66 4.26
C ILE A 123 4.42 2.83 3.53
N SER A 124 5.37 2.51 2.66
CA SER A 124 6.05 3.46 1.79
C SER A 124 5.78 3.14 0.32
N VAL A 125 5.83 4.17 -0.52
CA VAL A 125 5.72 4.06 -1.98
C VAL A 125 7.13 4.17 -2.55
N ASP A 126 7.46 3.34 -3.54
CA ASP A 126 8.78 3.42 -4.15
C ASP A 126 9.01 4.76 -4.89
N ARG A 127 10.28 5.17 -5.01
CA ARG A 127 10.66 6.43 -5.68
C ARG A 127 10.21 6.52 -7.13
N SER A 128 10.15 5.38 -7.83
CA SER A 128 9.80 5.32 -9.26
C SER A 128 8.31 5.56 -9.51
N HIS A 129 7.45 5.14 -8.57
CA HIS A 129 6.03 5.43 -8.58
C HIS A 129 5.76 6.85 -8.05
N PHE A 130 6.39 7.23 -6.92
CA PHE A 130 6.18 8.51 -6.25
C PHE A 130 6.45 9.74 -7.15
N ARG A 131 7.46 9.69 -8.02
CA ARG A 131 7.79 10.80 -8.94
C ARG A 131 6.62 11.28 -9.80
N ASN A 132 5.60 10.44 -10.00
CA ASN A 132 4.44 10.75 -10.83
C ASN A 132 3.27 11.32 -10.02
N HIS A 133 3.32 11.32 -8.68
CA HIS A 133 2.23 11.79 -7.83
C HIS A 133 2.11 13.31 -7.86
N VAL A 134 0.91 13.80 -8.20
CA VAL A 134 0.56 15.22 -8.11
C VAL A 134 -0.42 15.54 -6.99
N GLY A 135 -1.12 14.55 -6.43
CA GLY A 135 -2.08 14.75 -5.35
C GLY A 135 -1.44 15.14 -4.00
N ASP A 136 -2.07 16.07 -3.29
CA ASP A 136 -1.55 16.65 -2.04
C ASP A 136 -1.34 15.59 -0.96
N PHE A 137 -2.31 14.70 -0.77
CA PHE A 137 -2.19 13.58 0.18
C PHE A 137 -0.92 12.78 -0.07
N SER A 138 -0.68 12.39 -1.33
CA SER A 138 0.45 11.55 -1.67
C SER A 138 1.77 12.29 -1.47
N ARG A 139 1.88 13.56 -1.90
CA ARG A 139 3.12 14.34 -1.70
C ARG A 139 3.45 14.57 -0.23
N GLN A 140 2.43 14.74 0.61
CA GLN A 140 2.60 14.98 2.05
C GLN A 140 2.93 13.68 2.80
N ASN A 141 2.25 12.58 2.46
CA ASN A 141 2.26 11.37 3.28
C ASN A 141 3.03 10.18 2.66
N MET A 142 3.27 10.17 1.35
CA MET A 142 3.83 9.00 0.66
C MET A 142 5.24 9.26 0.10
N ASN A 143 5.90 10.33 0.54
CA ASN A 143 7.24 10.68 0.07
C ASN A 143 8.30 9.71 0.64
N PRO A 144 8.96 8.88 -0.21
CA PRO A 144 9.94 7.88 0.24
C PRO A 144 11.20 8.48 0.85
N ASP A 145 11.55 9.74 0.56
CA ASP A 145 12.72 10.38 1.16
C ASP A 145 12.42 10.90 2.58
N LYS A 146 11.14 11.11 2.89
CA LYS A 146 10.66 11.43 4.25
C LYS A 146 10.31 10.18 5.05
N ASN A 147 9.90 9.12 4.34
CA ASN A 147 9.56 7.80 4.88
C ASN A 147 10.54 6.74 4.34
N PRO A 148 11.84 6.83 4.67
CA PRO A 148 12.84 5.94 4.10
C PRO A 148 12.64 4.51 4.61
N CYS A 149 12.55 3.59 3.66
CA CYS A 149 12.51 2.14 3.87
C CYS A 149 13.81 1.61 4.47
#